data_AF-A0A067PSH3-F1
#
_entry.id   AF-A0A067PSH3-F1
#
_cell.length_a   1.000
_cell.length_b   1.000
_cell.length_c   1.000
_cell.angle_alpha   90.00
_cell.angle_beta   90.00
_cell.angle_gamma   90.00
#
_symmetry.space_group_name_H-M   'P 1'
#
loop_
_entity.id
_entity.type
_entity.pdbx_description
1 polymer ?
#
loop_
_entity_poly.entity_id
_entity_poly.type
_entity_poly.pdbx_seq_one_letter_code
_entity_poly.pdbx_strand_id
1 'polypeptide(L)'
;MQLPKIMRISRFRRRRTPKKSVTDEGEKSMRGELDKLVNTVPEQTERKAFESEMGTFCCLFDRYLAEEADGQTLDWRRIKAPSESQILPYDGLPQATDPKALHKLAVLKVNGGLGTSMGLSGAKSALEVKDGLSFLDLTVRQVEHLNATHGVDVPLLLMTSFNTHEDTLRIVKKYTNHRVNITTFNQSRYPRIAKDTMLPLPQHADDDKKTWYPPGHGDIYNALMQSGVLDKLLTNGKEYLFVSNSDNLGAVVDEGILQHLVDTQTDFVMEVTDKTKADIKGGTLIDYEDRLRLLEIAQVPPAHVDDFKSVSKFKIFNTNNLWIDLKALHRIMTRGGMELDIIANPKVSDGRDVIQLETAAGAAIKHFGNSHAINVPRSRFLPVKNCSDLLLIKSDLYTVRHGQLLVDDARMFGSTPVIKLDDHFKMIPDFQQRFKSIPHLAELDHLTCTGDVHFGRDVTLKGTVIVVANDGQRIHIPDGSVLENRLVSGNVTMIDL
;
A
#
# COMPACT_ATOMS: atom_id res chain seq x y z
N MET A 1 -62.47 -37.07 5.07
CA MET A 1 -62.18 -35.65 4.81
C MET A 1 -60.82 -35.58 4.11
N GLN A 2 -60.81 -35.66 2.77
CA GLN A 2 -59.61 -35.61 1.93
C GLN A 2 -59.35 -34.16 1.52
N LEU A 3 -58.14 -33.65 1.81
CA LEU A 3 -57.62 -32.38 1.28
C LEU A 3 -56.50 -32.67 0.26
N PRO A 4 -56.35 -31.88 -0.82
CA PRO A 4 -55.65 -32.31 -2.02
C PRO A 4 -54.14 -31.96 -2.05
N LYS A 5 -53.43 -32.70 -2.90
CA LYS A 5 -51.98 -32.61 -3.19
C LYS A 5 -51.56 -31.20 -3.64
N ILE A 6 -50.57 -30.62 -2.95
CA ILE A 6 -49.84 -29.43 -3.41
C ILE A 6 -48.67 -29.87 -4.29
N MET A 7 -48.69 -29.37 -5.52
CA MET A 7 -47.69 -29.51 -6.57
C MET A 7 -46.37 -28.85 -6.15
N ARG A 8 -45.27 -29.62 -6.02
CA ARG A 8 -43.92 -29.07 -5.87
C ARG A 8 -43.39 -28.63 -7.24
N ILE A 9 -43.23 -27.32 -7.40
CA ILE A 9 -42.57 -26.68 -8.55
C ILE A 9 -41.09 -27.08 -8.55
N SER A 10 -40.65 -27.80 -9.59
CA SER A 10 -39.23 -28.12 -9.79
C SER A 10 -38.47 -26.84 -10.17
N ARG A 11 -37.47 -26.47 -9.37
CA ARG A 11 -36.52 -25.41 -9.70
C ARG A 11 -35.79 -25.77 -11.00
N PHE A 12 -35.91 -24.93 -12.02
CA PHE A 12 -35.15 -25.01 -13.26
C PHE A 12 -33.65 -24.97 -12.96
N ARG A 13 -32.98 -26.12 -13.13
CA ARG A 13 -31.53 -26.21 -13.18
C ARG A 13 -31.12 -25.72 -14.58
N ARG A 14 -30.62 -24.48 -14.70
CA ARG A 14 -29.98 -24.01 -15.94
C ARG A 14 -28.83 -24.97 -16.28
N ARG A 15 -29.01 -25.80 -17.32
CA ARG A 15 -27.91 -26.54 -17.94
C ARG A 15 -26.92 -25.51 -18.48
N ARG A 16 -25.72 -25.44 -17.90
CA ARG A 16 -24.57 -24.80 -18.57
C ARG A 16 -24.30 -25.63 -19.83
N THR A 17 -24.45 -24.99 -20.98
CA THR A 17 -23.98 -25.53 -22.26
C THR A 17 -22.45 -25.70 -22.18
N PRO A 18 -21.88 -26.80 -22.72
CA PRO A 18 -20.44 -26.93 -22.80
C PRO A 18 -19.93 -25.86 -23.77
N LYS A 19 -19.01 -24.99 -23.33
CA LYS A 19 -18.25 -24.15 -24.26
C LYS A 19 -17.46 -25.10 -25.17
N LYS A 20 -17.68 -24.95 -26.47
CA LYS A 20 -16.95 -25.65 -27.53
C LYS A 20 -15.44 -25.47 -27.33
N SER A 21 -14.70 -26.54 -27.58
CA SER A 21 -13.26 -26.58 -27.69
C SER A 21 -12.76 -25.52 -28.67
N VAL A 22 -11.90 -24.63 -28.18
CA VAL A 22 -11.21 -23.61 -28.99
C VAL A 22 -10.02 -24.30 -29.66
N THR A 23 -10.20 -24.65 -30.92
CA THR A 23 -9.10 -24.89 -31.85
C THR A 23 -9.48 -24.31 -33.20
N ASP A 24 -8.70 -23.30 -33.59
CA ASP A 24 -8.23 -23.04 -34.94
C ASP A 24 -9.17 -22.32 -35.93
N GLU A 25 -9.44 -21.03 -35.68
CA GLU A 25 -9.73 -20.01 -36.72
C GLU A 25 -9.27 -18.62 -36.22
N GLY A 26 -8.10 -18.12 -36.65
CA GLY A 26 -7.77 -16.68 -36.74
C GLY A 26 -8.07 -15.73 -35.55
N GLU A 27 -8.24 -16.23 -34.32
CA GLU A 27 -8.62 -15.40 -33.17
C GLU A 27 -7.43 -14.57 -32.68
N LYS A 28 -7.67 -13.26 -32.50
CA LYS A 28 -6.74 -12.34 -31.83
C LYS A 28 -6.36 -12.94 -30.48
N SER A 29 -5.13 -13.45 -30.35
CA SER A 29 -4.62 -13.99 -29.10
C SER A 29 -3.94 -12.87 -28.33
N MET A 30 -3.96 -12.94 -26.98
CA MET A 30 -3.25 -11.99 -26.12
C MET A 30 -1.81 -11.81 -26.59
N ARG A 31 -1.09 -12.92 -26.79
CA ARG A 31 0.30 -12.93 -27.25
C ARG A 31 0.47 -12.25 -28.61
N GLY A 32 -0.40 -12.53 -29.57
CA GLY A 32 -0.33 -11.91 -30.90
C GLY A 32 -0.59 -10.40 -30.88
N GLU A 33 -1.47 -9.91 -30.01
CA GLU A 33 -1.69 -8.47 -29.83
C GLU A 33 -0.53 -7.79 -29.08
N LEU A 34 0.08 -8.47 -28.10
CA LEU A 34 1.29 -7.98 -27.43
C LEU A 34 2.49 -7.92 -28.39
N ASP A 35 2.65 -8.89 -29.29
CA ASP A 35 3.71 -8.86 -30.29
C ASP A 35 3.54 -7.68 -31.25
N LYS A 36 2.30 -7.37 -31.67
CA LYS A 36 2.01 -6.15 -32.45
C LYS A 36 2.38 -4.90 -31.66
N LEU A 37 2.00 -4.84 -30.39
CA LEU A 37 2.30 -3.73 -29.48
C LEU A 37 3.81 -3.51 -29.33
N VAL A 38 4.59 -4.57 -29.13
CA VAL A 38 6.06 -4.49 -29.06
C VAL A 38 6.67 -3.96 -30.36
N ASN A 39 6.14 -4.36 -31.51
CA ASN A 39 6.60 -3.88 -32.81
C ASN A 39 6.33 -2.38 -33.07
N THR A 40 5.50 -1.73 -32.25
CA THR A 40 5.29 -0.27 -32.34
C THR A 40 6.44 0.55 -31.76
N VAL A 41 7.31 -0.04 -30.94
CA VAL A 41 8.45 0.66 -30.33
C VAL A 41 9.59 0.78 -31.36
N PRO A 42 10.01 1.99 -31.76
CA PRO A 42 10.98 2.17 -32.84
C PRO A 42 12.42 1.83 -32.44
N GLU A 43 12.83 2.19 -31.22
CA GLU A 43 14.22 2.05 -30.75
C GLU A 43 14.48 0.63 -30.23
N GLN A 44 15.62 0.04 -30.61
CA GLN A 44 15.86 -1.39 -30.40
C GLN A 44 16.09 -1.75 -28.93
N THR A 45 16.70 -0.87 -28.16
CA THR A 45 17.00 -1.11 -26.74
C THR A 45 15.74 -1.06 -25.89
N GLU A 46 14.94 -0.01 -26.07
CA GLU A 46 13.61 0.19 -25.50
C GLU A 46 12.66 -0.94 -25.91
N ARG A 47 12.70 -1.37 -27.19
CA ARG A 47 11.90 -2.50 -27.66
C ARG A 47 12.23 -3.77 -26.89
N LYS A 48 13.50 -4.09 -26.65
CA LYS A 48 13.90 -5.29 -25.87
C LYS A 48 13.44 -5.22 -24.42
N ALA A 49 13.56 -4.06 -23.78
CA ALA A 49 13.07 -3.87 -22.41
C ALA A 49 11.55 -4.03 -22.35
N PHE A 50 10.83 -3.43 -23.30
CA PHE A 50 9.38 -3.52 -23.41
C PHE A 50 8.89 -4.92 -23.78
N GLU A 51 9.63 -5.66 -24.61
CA GLU A 51 9.36 -7.07 -24.91
C GLU A 51 9.46 -7.95 -23.66
N SER A 52 10.47 -7.74 -22.82
CA SER A 52 10.60 -8.42 -21.52
C SER A 52 9.43 -8.10 -20.58
N GLU A 53 9.00 -6.83 -20.54
CA GLU A 53 7.85 -6.39 -19.77
C GLU A 53 6.55 -7.07 -20.25
N MET A 54 6.30 -7.10 -21.55
CA MET A 54 5.11 -7.73 -22.14
C MET A 54 5.14 -9.26 -22.01
N GLY A 55 6.32 -9.89 -22.07
CA GLY A 55 6.49 -11.31 -21.78
C GLY A 55 6.11 -11.65 -20.33
N THR A 56 6.54 -10.82 -19.38
CA THR A 56 6.19 -11.00 -17.96
C THR A 56 4.68 -10.82 -17.73
N PHE A 57 4.06 -9.85 -18.40
CA PHE A 57 2.60 -9.67 -18.39
C PHE A 57 1.87 -10.88 -18.99
N CYS A 58 2.33 -11.41 -20.12
CA CYS A 58 1.72 -12.58 -20.75
C CYS A 58 1.72 -13.79 -19.81
N CYS A 59 2.84 -14.07 -19.13
CA CYS A 59 2.91 -15.13 -18.14
C CYS A 59 1.92 -14.93 -16.97
N LEU A 60 1.77 -13.68 -16.49
CA LEU A 60 0.79 -13.35 -15.46
C LEU A 60 -0.66 -13.58 -15.95
N PHE A 61 -0.95 -13.20 -17.19
CA PHE A 61 -2.26 -13.37 -17.80
C PHE A 61 -2.61 -14.85 -18.03
N ASP A 62 -1.66 -15.64 -18.54
CA ASP A 62 -1.84 -17.08 -18.75
C ASP A 62 -2.11 -17.80 -17.41
N ARG A 63 -1.38 -17.43 -16.35
CA ARG A 63 -1.61 -17.96 -15.00
C ARG A 63 -2.99 -17.56 -14.45
N TYR A 64 -3.42 -16.31 -14.67
CA TYR A 64 -4.77 -15.87 -14.30
C TYR A 64 -5.87 -16.69 -14.99
N LEU A 65 -5.73 -16.96 -16.29
CA LEU A 65 -6.70 -17.80 -17.01
C LEU A 65 -6.71 -19.25 -16.50
N ALA A 66 -5.55 -19.80 -16.17
CA ALA A 66 -5.44 -21.15 -15.59
C ALA A 66 -6.10 -21.23 -14.21
N GLU A 67 -5.82 -20.27 -13.32
CA GLU A 67 -6.41 -20.20 -11.98
C GLU A 67 -7.95 -20.06 -12.03
N GLU A 68 -8.47 -19.23 -12.94
CA GLU A 68 -9.92 -19.08 -13.19
C GLU A 68 -10.56 -20.36 -13.75
N ALA A 69 -9.84 -21.10 -14.61
CA ALA A 69 -10.35 -22.34 -15.21
C ALA A 69 -10.41 -23.49 -14.19
N ASP A 70 -9.37 -23.62 -13.35
CA ASP A 70 -9.31 -24.66 -12.33
C ASP A 70 -10.21 -24.34 -11.12
N GLY A 71 -10.63 -23.08 -10.96
CA GLY A 71 -11.39 -22.63 -9.81
C GLY A 71 -10.63 -22.82 -8.50
N GLN A 72 -9.29 -22.76 -8.56
CA GLN A 72 -8.42 -22.95 -7.41
C GLN A 72 -8.70 -21.84 -6.39
N THR A 73 -9.50 -22.20 -5.39
CA THR A 73 -9.65 -21.42 -4.18
C THR A 73 -8.79 -22.07 -3.11
N LEU A 74 -8.16 -21.23 -2.30
CA LEU A 74 -7.40 -21.69 -1.15
C LEU A 74 -8.31 -22.55 -0.26
N ASP A 75 -7.92 -23.80 0.00
CA ASP A 75 -8.71 -24.70 0.86
C ASP A 75 -8.71 -24.15 2.29
N TRP A 76 -9.83 -23.53 2.67
CA TRP A 76 -10.02 -22.89 3.96
C TRP A 76 -9.77 -23.82 5.15
N ARG A 77 -9.99 -25.13 4.99
CA ARG A 77 -9.81 -26.11 6.06
C ARG A 77 -8.35 -26.35 6.42
N ARG A 78 -7.43 -25.97 5.53
CA ARG A 78 -5.99 -26.14 5.71
C ARG A 78 -5.32 -24.92 6.31
N ILE A 79 -6.06 -23.80 6.44
CA ILE A 79 -5.58 -22.58 7.09
C ILE A 79 -5.41 -22.86 8.59
N LYS A 80 -4.22 -22.55 9.10
CA LYS A 80 -3.94 -22.53 10.53
C LYS A 80 -3.50 -21.14 10.96
N ALA A 81 -3.70 -20.84 12.25
CA ALA A 81 -3.07 -19.69 12.85
C ALA A 81 -1.56 -19.90 12.86
N PRO A 82 -0.75 -18.87 12.53
CA PRO A 82 0.70 -19.01 12.64
C PRO A 82 1.14 -19.32 14.08
N SER A 83 2.20 -20.09 14.19
CA SER A 83 2.84 -20.45 15.46
C SER A 83 3.61 -19.28 16.08
N GLU A 84 3.94 -19.37 17.37
CA GLU A 84 4.74 -18.37 18.07
C GLU A 84 6.16 -18.22 17.49
N SER A 85 6.72 -19.29 16.89
CA SER A 85 8.01 -19.22 16.19
C SER A 85 7.93 -18.52 14.83
N GLN A 86 6.74 -18.40 14.26
CA GLN A 86 6.50 -17.73 12.97
C GLN A 86 6.15 -16.25 13.14
N ILE A 87 5.69 -15.82 14.32
CA ILE A 87 5.42 -14.41 14.63
C ILE A 87 6.13 -14.07 15.94
N LEU A 88 7.28 -13.40 15.83
CA LEU A 88 8.07 -13.00 16.97
C LEU A 88 7.52 -11.69 17.57
N PRO A 89 7.51 -11.55 18.91
CA PRO A 89 7.19 -10.28 19.55
C PRO A 89 8.34 -9.27 19.36
N TYR A 90 8.01 -8.01 19.10
CA TYR A 90 9.01 -6.95 18.94
C TYR A 90 9.88 -6.73 20.18
N ASP A 91 9.29 -6.83 21.38
CA ASP A 91 10.02 -6.62 22.65
C ASP A 91 11.09 -7.69 22.92
N GLY A 92 11.02 -8.83 22.22
CA GLY A 92 12.00 -9.92 22.31
C GLY A 92 13.23 -9.75 21.41
N LEU A 93 13.29 -8.68 20.61
CA LEU A 93 14.38 -8.44 19.67
C LEU A 93 15.65 -7.91 20.37
N PRO A 94 16.84 -8.05 19.73
CA PRO A 94 18.08 -7.52 20.27
C PRO A 94 18.00 -6.02 20.59
N GLN A 95 18.32 -5.66 21.83
CA GLN A 95 18.38 -4.26 22.29
C GLN A 95 19.74 -3.62 21.97
N ALA A 96 20.80 -4.42 21.90
CA ALA A 96 22.13 -3.98 21.50
C ALA A 96 22.29 -4.19 20.00
N THR A 97 22.63 -3.14 19.27
CA THR A 97 22.78 -3.15 17.82
C THR A 97 24.23 -2.85 17.46
N ASP A 98 24.78 -3.57 16.48
CA ASP A 98 26.08 -3.24 15.89
C ASP A 98 25.84 -2.22 14.76
N PRO A 99 26.35 -0.98 14.87
CA PRO A 99 26.23 0.00 13.79
C PRO A 99 26.76 -0.51 12.45
N LYS A 100 27.63 -1.53 12.43
CA LYS A 100 28.09 -2.17 11.20
C LYS A 100 26.98 -2.83 10.39
N ALA A 101 25.88 -3.26 11.03
CA ALA A 101 24.73 -3.81 10.34
C ALA A 101 24.14 -2.79 9.35
N LEU A 102 24.16 -1.49 9.68
CA LEU A 102 23.67 -0.42 8.82
C LEU A 102 24.47 -0.29 7.51
N HIS A 103 25.76 -0.66 7.48
CA HIS A 103 26.52 -0.68 6.22
C HIS A 103 25.94 -1.66 5.20
N LYS A 104 25.28 -2.72 5.67
CA LYS A 104 24.63 -3.75 4.85
C LYS A 104 23.21 -3.36 4.40
N LEU A 105 22.64 -2.28 4.93
CA LEU A 105 21.26 -1.88 4.68
C LEU A 105 21.13 -0.98 3.45
N ALA A 106 20.05 -1.18 2.71
CA ALA A 106 19.44 -0.24 1.79
C ALA A 106 17.96 0.00 2.16
N VAL A 107 17.46 1.22 1.94
CA VAL A 107 16.05 1.56 2.21
C VAL A 107 15.33 1.78 0.89
N LEU A 108 14.15 1.20 0.72
CA LEU A 108 13.30 1.40 -0.44
C LEU A 108 11.91 1.90 -0.04
N LYS A 109 11.48 2.96 -0.69
CA LYS A 109 10.09 3.45 -0.60
C LYS A 109 9.34 3.14 -1.88
N VAL A 110 8.19 2.49 -1.72
CA VAL A 110 7.22 2.27 -2.80
C VAL A 110 6.53 3.60 -3.08
N ASN A 111 6.85 4.18 -4.24
CA ASN A 111 6.46 5.53 -4.66
C ASN A 111 5.71 5.53 -6.00
N GLY A 112 5.05 4.43 -6.36
CA GLY A 112 4.28 4.32 -7.61
C GLY A 112 2.86 4.88 -7.53
N GLY A 113 2.37 5.17 -6.31
CA GLY A 113 0.99 5.59 -6.05
C GLY A 113 0.76 7.08 -6.31
N LEU A 114 -0.34 7.37 -6.99
CA LEU A 114 -0.86 8.73 -7.11
C LEU A 114 -1.70 9.11 -5.89
N GLY A 115 -1.74 10.39 -5.56
CA GLY A 115 -2.62 10.95 -4.53
C GLY A 115 -4.03 11.30 -5.02
N THR A 116 -4.52 10.66 -6.09
CA THR A 116 -5.81 11.03 -6.72
C THR A 116 -7.01 10.88 -5.80
N SER A 117 -6.97 9.95 -4.84
CA SER A 117 -8.02 9.80 -3.82
C SER A 117 -8.19 11.03 -2.94
N MET A 118 -7.17 11.87 -2.87
CA MET A 118 -7.13 13.13 -2.13
C MET A 118 -7.03 14.35 -3.06
N GLY A 119 -7.28 14.17 -4.37
CA GLY A 119 -7.30 15.26 -5.36
C GLY A 119 -5.93 15.74 -5.85
N LEU A 120 -4.85 14.98 -5.61
CA LEU A 120 -3.52 15.31 -6.11
C LEU A 120 -3.29 14.76 -7.53
N SER A 121 -2.68 15.56 -8.39
CA SER A 121 -2.31 15.19 -9.76
C SER A 121 -0.96 14.48 -9.88
N GLY A 122 -0.10 14.59 -8.86
CA GLY A 122 1.26 14.03 -8.87
C GLY A 122 1.51 12.90 -7.88
N ALA A 123 2.78 12.57 -7.70
CA ALA A 123 3.24 11.57 -6.73
C ALA A 123 2.77 11.92 -5.31
N LYS A 124 2.17 10.95 -4.61
CA LYS A 124 1.65 11.17 -3.26
C LYS A 124 2.74 11.59 -2.27
N SER A 125 3.97 11.12 -2.48
CA SER A 125 5.12 11.47 -1.65
C SER A 125 5.48 12.96 -1.67
N ALA A 126 4.98 13.72 -2.64
CA ALA A 126 5.15 15.17 -2.74
C ALA A 126 4.18 15.96 -1.86
N LEU A 127 3.13 15.33 -1.31
CA LEU A 127 2.16 16.00 -0.45
C LEU A 127 2.85 16.48 0.83
N GLU A 128 2.65 17.76 1.15
CA GLU A 128 3.08 18.35 2.41
C GLU A 128 2.27 17.80 3.58
N VAL A 129 2.97 17.17 4.52
CA VAL A 129 2.36 16.50 5.67
C VAL A 129 2.51 17.29 6.95
N LYS A 130 3.65 17.94 7.22
CA LYS A 130 3.87 18.67 8.47
C LYS A 130 4.99 19.68 8.33
N ASP A 131 4.83 20.87 8.91
CA ASP A 131 5.83 21.94 8.97
C ASP A 131 6.49 22.29 7.62
N GLY A 132 5.71 22.31 6.53
CA GLY A 132 6.22 22.57 5.18
C GLY A 132 6.99 21.40 4.55
N LEU A 133 7.01 20.22 5.18
CA LEU A 133 7.73 19.03 4.74
C LEU A 133 6.78 18.03 4.09
N SER A 134 7.17 17.50 2.93
CA SER A 134 6.49 16.37 2.30
C SER A 134 6.87 15.02 2.90
N PHE A 135 6.16 13.94 2.56
CA PHE A 135 6.58 12.58 2.92
C PHE A 135 8.02 12.29 2.49
N LEU A 136 8.39 12.73 1.28
CA LEU A 136 9.74 12.51 0.78
C LEU A 136 10.78 13.34 1.55
N ASP A 137 10.45 14.56 1.97
CA ASP A 137 11.34 15.39 2.80
C ASP A 137 11.61 14.71 4.15
N LEU A 138 10.56 14.19 4.78
CA LEU A 138 10.68 13.47 6.04
C LEU A 138 11.53 12.22 5.87
N THR A 139 11.29 11.41 4.83
CA THR A 139 12.07 10.21 4.54
C THR A 139 13.55 10.53 4.31
N VAL A 140 13.85 11.56 3.52
CA VAL A 140 15.23 11.98 3.25
C VAL A 140 15.91 12.43 4.54
N ARG A 141 15.24 13.24 5.38
CA ARG A 141 15.77 13.66 6.68
C ARG A 141 16.04 12.48 7.62
N GLN A 142 15.19 11.46 7.62
CA GLN A 142 15.38 10.25 8.41
C GLN A 142 16.67 9.52 8.01
N VAL A 143 16.85 9.25 6.72
CA VAL A 143 18.03 8.52 6.21
C VAL A 143 19.29 9.36 6.33
N GLU A 144 19.21 10.67 6.05
CA GLU A 144 20.33 11.59 6.22
C GLU A 144 20.78 11.66 7.68
N HIS A 145 19.85 11.75 8.63
CA HIS A 145 20.17 11.71 10.05
C HIS A 145 20.81 10.38 10.45
N LEU A 146 20.28 9.24 9.99
CA LEU A 146 20.86 7.92 10.22
C LEU A 146 22.31 7.84 9.71
N ASN A 147 22.55 8.30 8.48
CA ASN A 147 23.89 8.33 7.88
C ASN A 147 24.86 9.23 8.66
N ALA A 148 24.39 10.40 9.10
CA ALA A 148 25.21 11.34 9.87
C ALA A 148 25.55 10.80 11.27
N THR A 149 24.57 10.25 11.99
CA THR A 149 24.72 9.76 13.36
C THR A 149 25.65 8.56 13.46
N HIS A 150 25.54 7.60 12.54
CA HIS A 150 26.32 6.36 12.58
C HIS A 150 27.56 6.38 11.67
N GLY A 151 27.75 7.44 10.88
CA GLY A 151 28.87 7.53 9.93
C GLY A 151 28.78 6.52 8.78
N VAL A 152 27.56 6.16 8.39
CA VAL A 152 27.28 5.15 7.35
C VAL A 152 26.75 5.82 6.06
N ASP A 153 26.64 5.02 4.99
CA ASP A 153 26.03 5.43 3.72
C ASP A 153 24.93 4.43 3.34
N VAL A 154 23.76 4.61 3.95
CA VAL A 154 22.53 3.87 3.62
C VAL A 154 21.86 4.58 2.43
N PRO A 155 21.74 3.91 1.27
CA PRO A 155 21.08 4.49 0.11
C PRO A 155 19.55 4.47 0.28
N LEU A 156 18.89 5.49 -0.29
CA LEU A 156 17.44 5.57 -0.42
C LEU A 156 17.03 5.27 -1.86
N LEU A 157 16.22 4.24 -2.03
CA LEU A 157 15.67 3.80 -3.30
C LEU A 157 14.21 4.24 -3.40
N LEU A 158 13.81 4.80 -4.53
CA LEU A 158 12.41 5.13 -4.82
C LEU A 158 11.92 4.30 -6.00
N MET A 159 11.02 3.36 -5.74
CA MET A 159 10.35 2.60 -6.78
C MET A 159 9.15 3.40 -7.29
N THR A 160 9.29 4.02 -8.45
CA THR A 160 8.25 4.85 -9.07
C THR A 160 7.35 4.05 -10.01
N SER A 161 6.32 4.68 -10.54
CA SER A 161 5.58 4.25 -11.75
C SER A 161 5.69 5.30 -12.85
N PHE A 162 5.32 4.94 -14.09
CA PHE A 162 5.20 5.88 -15.22
C PHE A 162 4.27 7.09 -14.95
N ASN A 163 3.45 7.04 -13.89
CA ASN A 163 2.62 8.16 -13.44
C ASN A 163 3.35 9.13 -12.50
N THR A 164 4.42 8.68 -11.85
CA THR A 164 5.09 9.40 -10.75
C THR A 164 6.58 9.68 -11.00
N HIS A 165 7.17 9.04 -12.03
CA HIS A 165 8.61 9.05 -12.25
C HIS A 165 9.15 10.47 -12.50
N GLU A 166 8.61 11.18 -13.48
CA GLU A 166 9.03 12.54 -13.82
C GLU A 166 8.86 13.54 -12.66
N ASP A 167 7.75 13.45 -11.93
CA ASP A 167 7.51 14.28 -10.75
C ASP A 167 8.55 13.99 -9.67
N THR A 168 8.82 12.72 -9.41
CA THR A 168 9.80 12.30 -8.41
C THR A 168 11.21 12.76 -8.81
N LEU A 169 11.60 12.62 -10.07
CA LEU A 169 12.89 13.10 -10.59
C LEU A 169 13.06 14.62 -10.44
N ARG A 170 11.99 15.40 -10.58
CA ARG A 170 12.04 16.84 -10.34
C ARG A 170 12.23 17.15 -8.85
N ILE A 171 11.53 16.42 -7.98
CA ILE A 171 11.59 16.65 -6.53
C ILE A 171 12.95 16.22 -5.96
N VAL A 172 13.51 15.09 -6.39
CA VAL A 172 14.77 14.57 -5.82
C VAL A 172 15.99 15.44 -6.12
N LYS A 173 15.95 16.28 -7.18
CA LYS A 173 17.01 17.26 -7.47
C LYS A 173 17.28 18.22 -6.31
N LYS A 174 16.28 18.48 -5.46
CA LYS A 174 16.46 19.34 -4.27
C LYS A 174 17.47 18.75 -3.28
N TYR A 175 17.70 17.44 -3.31
CA TYR A 175 18.54 16.73 -2.34
C TYR A 175 19.96 16.46 -2.83
N THR A 176 20.38 17.03 -3.97
CA THR A 176 21.71 16.77 -4.56
C THR A 176 22.87 17.05 -3.59
N ASN A 177 22.70 18.01 -2.67
CA ASN A 177 23.71 18.38 -1.67
C ASN A 177 23.49 17.75 -0.29
N HIS A 178 22.52 16.86 -0.14
CA HIS A 178 22.24 16.16 1.12
C HIS A 178 23.11 14.92 1.26
N ARG A 179 23.34 14.47 2.49
CA ARG A 179 24.14 13.27 2.80
C ARG A 179 23.33 11.98 2.64
N VAL A 180 22.67 11.82 1.50
CA VAL A 180 21.91 10.63 1.14
C VAL A 180 22.03 10.36 -0.36
N ASN A 181 22.39 9.12 -0.71
CA ASN A 181 22.37 8.68 -2.09
C ASN A 181 20.94 8.23 -2.46
N ILE A 182 20.28 8.98 -3.34
CA ILE A 182 18.93 8.67 -3.80
C ILE A 182 19.00 8.04 -5.19
N THR A 183 18.52 6.80 -5.32
CA THR A 183 18.37 6.13 -6.62
C THR A 183 16.90 5.90 -6.93
N THR A 184 16.47 6.29 -8.13
CA THR A 184 15.11 6.06 -8.60
C THR A 184 15.10 5.00 -9.68
N PHE A 185 14.11 4.11 -9.67
CA PHE A 185 13.87 3.18 -10.77
C PHE A 185 12.37 3.01 -10.97
N ASN A 186 11.97 2.70 -12.20
CA ASN A 186 10.57 2.54 -12.54
C ASN A 186 10.16 1.07 -12.38
N GLN A 187 8.96 0.85 -11.85
CA GLN A 187 8.31 -0.46 -11.96
C GLN A 187 7.72 -0.63 -13.37
N SER A 188 7.32 -1.87 -13.67
CA SER A 188 6.72 -2.26 -14.93
C SER A 188 5.41 -1.50 -15.23
N ARG A 189 5.04 -1.46 -16.50
CA ARG A 189 3.81 -0.88 -17.03
C ARG A 189 3.05 -1.92 -17.84
N TYR A 190 1.91 -2.40 -17.32
CA TYR A 190 1.11 -3.42 -18.00
C TYR A 190 -0.12 -2.83 -18.72
N PRO A 191 -0.54 -3.44 -19.84
CA PRO A 191 -1.72 -3.01 -20.57
C PRO A 191 -2.98 -3.45 -19.81
N ARG A 192 -3.94 -2.54 -19.63
CA ARG A 192 -5.26 -2.91 -19.09
C ARG A 192 -5.93 -3.90 -20.03
N ILE A 193 -6.67 -4.86 -19.47
CA ILE A 193 -7.36 -5.89 -20.24
C ILE A 193 -8.81 -5.46 -20.40
N ALA A 194 -9.31 -5.43 -21.64
CA ALA A 194 -10.73 -5.18 -21.90
C ALA A 194 -11.55 -6.42 -21.48
N LYS A 195 -12.56 -6.23 -20.61
CA LYS A 195 -13.28 -7.35 -19.97
C LYS A 195 -14.13 -8.18 -20.94
N ASP A 196 -14.60 -7.56 -22.01
CA ASP A 196 -15.44 -8.17 -23.04
C ASP A 196 -14.66 -9.05 -24.01
N THR A 197 -13.45 -8.62 -24.39
CA THR A 197 -12.61 -9.27 -25.40
C THR A 197 -11.47 -10.07 -24.78
N MET A 198 -11.11 -9.80 -23.52
CA MET A 198 -9.92 -10.35 -22.85
C MET A 198 -8.61 -10.04 -23.60
N LEU A 199 -8.55 -8.89 -24.26
CA LEU A 199 -7.42 -8.40 -25.06
C LEU A 199 -6.81 -7.13 -24.42
N PRO A 200 -5.55 -6.80 -24.74
CA PRO A 200 -4.95 -5.56 -24.25
C PRO A 200 -5.70 -4.36 -24.84
N LEU A 201 -5.96 -3.36 -24.00
CA LEU A 201 -6.61 -2.12 -24.39
C LEU A 201 -5.73 -1.21 -25.28
N PRO A 202 -4.42 -1.03 -25.02
CA PRO A 202 -3.55 -0.27 -25.91
C PRO A 202 -3.24 -1.05 -27.20
N GLN A 203 -3.12 -0.32 -28.30
CA GLN A 203 -2.67 -0.79 -29.61
C GLN A 203 -1.25 -0.31 -29.93
N HIS A 204 -0.82 0.82 -29.35
CA HIS A 204 0.53 1.35 -29.45
C HIS A 204 1.18 1.58 -28.09
N ALA A 205 2.51 1.47 -28.01
CA ALA A 205 3.26 1.62 -26.76
C ALA A 205 3.19 3.04 -26.16
N ASP A 206 2.88 4.04 -26.98
CA ASP A 206 2.70 5.45 -26.64
C ASP A 206 1.24 5.88 -26.46
N ASP A 207 0.29 4.92 -26.52
CA ASP A 207 -1.11 5.18 -26.20
C ASP A 207 -1.27 5.81 -24.80
N ASP A 208 -2.38 6.54 -24.62
CA ASP A 208 -2.71 7.26 -23.39
C ASP A 208 -2.42 6.44 -22.13
N LYS A 209 -1.76 7.04 -21.14
CA LYS A 209 -1.42 6.45 -19.83
C LYS A 209 -2.61 5.73 -19.16
N LYS A 210 -3.85 6.14 -19.44
CA LYS A 210 -5.08 5.50 -18.95
C LYS A 210 -5.30 4.09 -19.49
N THR A 211 -4.71 3.69 -20.61
CA THR A 211 -4.81 2.31 -21.11
C THR A 211 -3.81 1.37 -20.41
N TRP A 212 -2.93 1.93 -19.58
CA TRP A 212 -1.90 1.21 -18.83
C TRP A 212 -2.17 1.24 -17.32
N TYR A 213 -1.45 0.41 -16.58
CA TYR A 213 -1.41 0.42 -15.12
C TYR A 213 -0.09 -0.16 -14.58
N PRO A 214 0.38 0.29 -13.40
CA PRO A 214 1.45 -0.39 -12.69
C PRO A 214 0.92 -1.69 -12.05
N PRO A 215 1.61 -2.84 -12.14
CA PRO A 215 1.10 -4.15 -11.71
C PRO A 215 1.15 -4.41 -10.20
N GLY A 216 0.91 -3.37 -9.40
CA GLY A 216 0.95 -3.41 -7.95
C GLY A 216 2.37 -3.48 -7.39
N HIS A 217 2.48 -3.41 -6.07
CA HIS A 217 3.78 -3.34 -5.39
C HIS A 217 4.55 -4.67 -5.40
N GLY A 218 3.93 -5.79 -5.78
CA GLY A 218 4.62 -7.07 -5.96
C GLY A 218 5.61 -7.09 -7.13
N ASP A 219 5.51 -6.13 -8.05
CA ASP A 219 6.47 -5.98 -9.15
C ASP A 219 7.86 -5.50 -8.72
N ILE A 220 8.01 -5.09 -7.45
CA ILE A 220 9.29 -4.69 -6.86
C ILE A 220 10.43 -5.66 -7.17
N TYR A 221 10.17 -6.97 -7.17
CA TYR A 221 11.19 -7.99 -7.38
C TYR A 221 11.68 -8.05 -8.84
N ASN A 222 10.75 -7.98 -9.79
CA ASN A 222 11.08 -7.92 -11.22
C ASN A 222 11.76 -6.59 -11.55
N ALA A 223 11.20 -5.48 -11.08
CA ALA A 223 11.72 -4.14 -11.33
C ALA A 223 13.13 -3.93 -10.76
N LEU A 224 13.43 -4.46 -9.56
CA LEU A 224 14.78 -4.42 -8.99
C LEU A 224 15.80 -5.21 -9.82
N MET A 225 15.40 -6.36 -10.35
CA MET A 225 16.26 -7.21 -11.17
C MET A 225 16.49 -6.59 -12.56
N GLN A 226 15.42 -6.21 -13.25
CA GLN A 226 15.47 -5.63 -14.60
C GLN A 226 16.18 -4.27 -14.65
N SER A 227 16.06 -3.46 -13.58
CA SER A 227 16.77 -2.17 -13.50
C SER A 227 18.28 -2.30 -13.19
N GLY A 228 18.75 -3.51 -12.85
CA GLY A 228 20.12 -3.74 -12.38
C GLY A 228 20.43 -3.10 -11.02
N VAL A 229 19.42 -2.58 -10.31
CA VAL A 229 19.60 -1.99 -8.97
C VAL A 229 19.98 -3.07 -7.96
N LEU A 230 19.40 -4.27 -8.07
CA LEU A 230 19.73 -5.41 -7.21
C LEU A 230 21.24 -5.73 -7.27
N ASP A 231 21.81 -5.85 -8.47
CA ASP A 231 23.23 -6.17 -8.66
C ASP A 231 24.15 -5.05 -8.16
N LYS A 232 23.75 -3.78 -8.37
CA LYS A 232 24.48 -2.62 -7.86
C LYS A 232 24.51 -2.61 -6.32
N LEU A 233 23.39 -2.91 -5.67
CA LEU A 233 23.32 -2.99 -4.20
C LEU A 233 24.25 -4.09 -3.67
N LEU A 234 24.18 -5.30 -4.25
CA LEU A 234 25.02 -6.43 -3.87
C LEU A 234 26.51 -6.13 -4.08
N THR A 235 26.87 -5.51 -5.22
CA THR A 235 28.24 -5.08 -5.52
C THR A 235 28.75 -4.06 -4.51
N ASN A 236 27.88 -3.17 -4.02
CA ASN A 236 28.18 -2.19 -2.99
C ASN A 236 28.16 -2.78 -1.57
N GLY A 237 28.09 -4.11 -1.42
CA GLY A 237 28.12 -4.79 -0.12
C GLY A 237 26.82 -4.68 0.68
N LYS A 238 25.70 -4.30 0.05
CA LYS A 238 24.38 -4.31 0.69
C LYS A 238 23.83 -5.73 0.71
N GLU A 239 23.33 -6.15 1.85
CA GLU A 239 22.76 -7.49 2.08
C GLU A 239 21.27 -7.44 2.37
N TYR A 240 20.77 -6.37 2.98
CA TYR A 240 19.37 -6.25 3.40
C TYR A 240 18.69 -5.04 2.78
N LEU A 241 17.41 -5.21 2.46
CA LEU A 241 16.54 -4.18 1.92
C LEU A 241 15.33 -3.97 2.83
N PHE A 242 15.18 -2.77 3.36
CA PHE A 242 13.98 -2.35 4.07
C PHE A 242 13.00 -1.68 3.10
N VAL A 243 11.88 -2.33 2.83
CA VAL A 243 10.81 -1.86 1.93
C VAL A 243 9.65 -1.34 2.75
N SER A 244 9.13 -0.16 2.39
CA SER A 244 7.89 0.37 2.97
C SER A 244 7.18 1.32 2.01
N ASN A 245 5.91 1.61 2.29
CA ASN A 245 5.17 2.59 1.49
C ASN A 245 5.70 4.01 1.74
N SER A 246 5.76 4.83 0.68
CA SER A 246 6.13 6.25 0.81
C SER A 246 5.16 7.07 1.65
N ASP A 247 3.92 6.61 1.83
CA ASP A 247 2.89 7.27 2.64
C ASP A 247 2.77 6.71 4.08
N ASN A 248 3.63 5.78 4.49
CA ASN A 248 3.74 5.31 5.88
C ASN A 248 4.87 6.05 6.59
N LEU A 249 4.51 7.01 7.45
CA LEU A 249 5.47 7.85 8.19
C LEU A 249 6.07 7.13 9.41
N GLY A 250 5.43 6.06 9.89
CA GLY A 250 5.94 5.22 10.97
C GLY A 250 7.02 4.23 10.52
N ALA A 251 7.16 4.00 9.21
CA ALA A 251 8.13 3.08 8.65
C ALA A 251 9.55 3.66 8.62
N VAL A 252 10.16 3.77 9.81
CA VAL A 252 11.55 4.20 10.01
C VAL A 252 12.46 2.97 10.12
N VAL A 253 13.75 3.12 9.82
CA VAL A 253 14.74 2.04 10.02
C VAL A 253 14.79 1.67 11.50
N ASP A 254 14.60 0.38 11.76
CA ASP A 254 14.70 -0.20 13.10
C ASP A 254 15.97 -1.01 13.22
N GLU A 255 16.89 -0.57 14.08
CA GLU A 255 18.17 -1.24 14.25
C GLU A 255 18.04 -2.61 14.94
N GLY A 256 17.04 -2.79 15.81
CA GLY A 256 16.81 -4.07 16.50
C GLY A 256 16.29 -5.14 15.55
N ILE A 257 15.36 -4.77 14.65
CA ILE A 257 14.93 -5.65 13.57
C ILE A 257 16.11 -5.96 12.64
N LEU A 258 16.88 -4.96 12.21
CA LEU A 258 18.04 -5.18 11.35
C LEU A 258 19.07 -6.12 11.99
N GLN A 259 19.37 -5.93 13.27
CA GLN A 259 20.30 -6.78 14.02
C GLN A 259 19.79 -8.22 14.08
N HIS A 260 18.49 -8.41 14.36
CA HIS A 260 17.85 -9.72 14.32
C HIS A 260 18.07 -10.42 12.97
N LEU A 261 17.83 -9.73 11.85
CA LEU A 261 18.04 -10.29 10.51
C LEU A 261 19.49 -10.76 10.28
N VAL A 262 20.46 -9.99 10.77
CA VAL A 262 21.89 -10.31 10.66
C VAL A 262 22.24 -11.54 11.49
N ASP A 263 21.78 -11.60 12.74
CA ASP A 263 22.11 -12.65 13.69
C ASP A 263 21.47 -14.00 13.31
N THR A 264 20.22 -13.97 12.85
CA THR A 264 19.47 -15.18 12.49
C THR A 264 19.60 -15.57 11.02
N GLN A 265 20.32 -14.78 10.21
CA GLN A 265 20.45 -14.96 8.76
C GLN A 265 19.07 -15.16 8.10
N THR A 266 18.13 -14.29 8.45
CA THR A 266 16.75 -14.38 7.96
C THR A 266 16.63 -13.82 6.56
N ASP A 267 15.96 -14.57 5.69
CA ASP A 267 15.80 -14.25 4.29
C ASP A 267 14.70 -13.18 4.09
N PHE A 268 13.62 -13.24 4.87
CA PHE A 268 12.47 -12.34 4.72
C PHE A 268 11.73 -12.13 6.04
N VAL A 269 11.52 -10.88 6.43
CA VAL A 269 10.66 -10.50 7.56
C VAL A 269 9.52 -9.60 7.08
N MET A 270 8.32 -9.90 7.54
CA MET A 270 7.17 -9.01 7.42
C MET A 270 6.83 -8.42 8.79
N GLU A 271 6.83 -7.09 8.91
CA GLU A 271 6.27 -6.46 10.11
C GLU A 271 4.74 -6.56 10.05
N VAL A 272 4.15 -7.09 11.11
CA VAL A 272 2.71 -7.15 11.32
C VAL A 272 2.35 -6.34 12.56
N THR A 273 1.13 -5.84 12.64
CA THR A 273 0.66 -5.17 13.85
C THR A 273 -0.76 -5.61 14.17
N ASP A 274 -1.21 -5.36 15.41
CA ASP A 274 -2.53 -5.77 15.86
C ASP A 274 -3.65 -5.05 15.09
N LYS A 275 -4.66 -5.83 14.68
CA LYS A 275 -5.84 -5.35 13.95
C LYS A 275 -6.71 -4.49 14.84
N THR A 276 -7.03 -3.28 14.38
CA THR A 276 -8.13 -2.47 14.92
C THR A 276 -9.40 -2.66 14.09
N LYS A 277 -10.51 -2.04 14.51
CA LYS A 277 -11.76 -2.03 13.74
C LYS A 277 -11.61 -1.39 12.35
N ALA A 278 -10.61 -0.53 12.14
CA ALA A 278 -10.32 0.07 10.84
C ALA A 278 -9.59 -0.89 9.88
N ASP A 279 -8.93 -1.94 10.40
CA ASP A 279 -8.00 -2.78 9.65
C ASP A 279 -8.62 -4.13 9.23
N ILE A 280 -9.92 -4.35 9.47
CA ILE A 280 -10.60 -5.66 9.28
C ILE A 280 -10.57 -6.20 7.84
N LYS A 281 -10.29 -5.34 6.86
CA LYS A 281 -10.16 -5.72 5.45
C LYS A 281 -8.72 -5.99 5.02
N GLY A 282 -7.73 -5.66 5.85
CA GLY A 282 -6.32 -5.83 5.53
C GLY A 282 -5.90 -7.30 5.53
N GLY A 283 -4.98 -7.63 4.62
CA GLY A 283 -4.35 -8.94 4.53
C GLY A 283 -3.70 -9.37 5.85
N THR A 284 -3.76 -10.66 6.14
CA THR A 284 -3.20 -11.28 7.36
C THR A 284 -2.22 -12.38 7.00
N LEU A 285 -1.30 -12.70 7.90
CA LEU A 285 -0.49 -13.90 7.78
C LEU A 285 -1.26 -15.11 8.31
N ILE A 286 -1.10 -16.22 7.59
CA ILE A 286 -1.59 -17.55 7.96
C ILE A 286 -0.47 -18.56 7.82
N ASP A 287 -0.60 -19.68 8.53
CA ASP A 287 0.15 -20.89 8.21
C ASP A 287 -0.67 -21.71 7.20
N TYR A 288 -0.03 -22.04 6.08
CA TYR A 288 -0.57 -22.93 5.07
C TYR A 288 0.54 -23.90 4.65
N GLU A 289 0.39 -25.17 5.01
CA GLU A 289 1.40 -26.22 4.77
C GLU A 289 2.76 -25.93 5.46
N ASP A 290 2.71 -25.50 6.73
CA ASP A 290 3.87 -25.21 7.57
C ASP A 290 4.74 -24.06 7.02
N ARG A 291 4.15 -23.22 6.15
CA ARG A 291 4.75 -22.01 5.58
C ARG A 291 3.86 -20.81 5.81
N LEU A 292 4.48 -19.67 6.08
CA LEU A 292 3.78 -18.40 6.13
C LEU A 292 3.29 -18.00 4.75
N ARG A 293 2.01 -17.62 4.66
CA ARG A 293 1.39 -17.06 3.46
C ARG A 293 0.59 -15.82 3.83
N LEU A 294 0.68 -14.80 2.99
CA LEU A 294 -0.20 -13.64 3.06
C LEU A 294 -1.57 -14.02 2.48
N LEU A 295 -2.60 -13.95 3.30
CA LEU A 295 -3.99 -14.16 2.90
C LEU A 295 -4.67 -12.79 2.72
N GLU A 296 -5.09 -12.52 1.49
CA GLU A 296 -5.86 -11.34 1.14
C GLU A 296 -7.35 -11.65 1.05
N ILE A 297 -8.21 -10.65 1.29
CA ILE A 297 -9.68 -10.83 1.27
C ILE A 297 -10.19 -11.37 -0.08
N ALA A 298 -9.52 -11.03 -1.19
CA ALA A 298 -9.88 -11.51 -2.53
C ALA A 298 -9.72 -13.03 -2.70
N GLN A 299 -8.88 -13.66 -1.88
CA GLN A 299 -8.61 -15.10 -1.90
C GLN A 299 -9.56 -15.89 -0.97
N VAL A 300 -10.33 -15.18 -0.14
CA VAL A 300 -11.22 -15.77 0.86
C VAL A 300 -12.50 -16.22 0.17
N PRO A 301 -12.90 -17.50 0.28
CA PRO A 301 -14.18 -17.96 -0.24
C PRO A 301 -15.34 -17.15 0.35
N PRO A 302 -16.39 -16.81 -0.42
CA PRO A 302 -17.49 -15.97 0.04
C PRO A 302 -18.14 -16.41 1.37
N ALA A 303 -18.18 -17.73 1.63
CA ALA A 303 -18.73 -18.31 2.85
C ALA A 303 -17.91 -18.01 4.12
N HIS A 304 -16.66 -17.60 3.99
CA HIS A 304 -15.72 -17.38 5.09
C HIS A 304 -15.25 -15.92 5.22
N VAL A 305 -15.84 -15.00 4.47
CA VAL A 305 -15.48 -13.58 4.50
C VAL A 305 -15.67 -12.97 5.90
N ASP A 306 -16.72 -13.36 6.62
CA ASP A 306 -16.96 -12.86 7.97
C ASP A 306 -15.99 -13.47 9.00
N ASP A 307 -15.54 -14.71 8.77
CA ASP A 307 -14.47 -15.32 9.56
C ASP A 307 -13.16 -14.55 9.41
N PHE A 308 -12.81 -14.16 8.18
CA PHE A 308 -11.62 -13.37 7.87
C PHE A 308 -11.64 -11.99 8.54
N LYS A 309 -12.80 -11.33 8.57
CA LYS A 309 -12.97 -10.02 9.22
C LYS A 309 -12.98 -10.10 10.74
N SER A 310 -13.09 -11.29 11.32
CA SER A 310 -13.12 -11.45 12.77
C SER A 310 -11.75 -11.25 13.40
N VAL A 311 -11.62 -10.18 14.18
CA VAL A 311 -10.42 -9.85 14.97
C VAL A 311 -10.11 -10.92 16.04
N SER A 312 -11.09 -11.76 16.41
CA SER A 312 -10.86 -12.86 17.35
C SER A 312 -10.12 -14.03 16.70
N LYS A 313 -10.26 -14.22 15.38
CA LYS A 313 -9.61 -15.27 14.60
C LYS A 313 -8.29 -14.80 14.02
N PHE A 314 -8.30 -13.64 13.37
CA PHE A 314 -7.12 -13.02 12.78
C PHE A 314 -6.82 -11.74 13.57
N LYS A 315 -5.80 -11.81 14.44
CA LYS A 315 -5.47 -10.73 15.37
C LYS A 315 -4.52 -9.69 14.78
N ILE A 316 -3.77 -10.06 13.76
CA ILE A 316 -2.72 -9.24 13.14
C ILE A 316 -3.05 -8.90 11.70
N PHE A 317 -2.40 -7.88 11.15
CA PHE A 317 -2.42 -7.59 9.72
C PHE A 317 -1.06 -7.10 9.22
N ASN A 318 -0.86 -7.22 7.91
CA ASN A 318 0.36 -6.80 7.23
C ASN A 318 0.49 -5.27 7.19
N THR A 319 1.60 -4.73 7.67
CA THR A 319 1.93 -3.29 7.61
C THR A 319 2.50 -2.86 6.25
N ASN A 320 2.92 -3.83 5.43
CA ASN A 320 3.72 -3.67 4.22
C ASN A 320 5.10 -3.05 4.47
N ASN A 321 5.60 -3.11 5.70
CA ASN A 321 7.01 -2.92 6.03
C ASN A 321 7.70 -4.29 5.94
N LEU A 322 8.61 -4.46 4.98
CA LEU A 322 9.24 -5.73 4.65
C LEU A 322 10.75 -5.59 4.74
N TRP A 323 11.41 -6.62 5.25
CA TRP A 323 12.86 -6.71 5.27
C TRP A 323 13.29 -7.93 4.48
N ILE A 324 14.16 -7.74 3.50
CA ILE A 324 14.46 -8.75 2.48
C ILE A 324 15.97 -8.92 2.38
N ASP A 325 16.45 -10.16 2.46
CA ASP A 325 17.82 -10.52 2.11
C ASP A 325 18.01 -10.49 0.58
N LEU A 326 18.90 -9.62 0.13
CA LEU A 326 19.17 -9.36 -1.28
C LEU A 326 19.84 -10.56 -1.97
N LYS A 327 20.61 -11.38 -1.24
CA LYS A 327 21.28 -12.57 -1.80
C LYS A 327 20.27 -13.68 -2.04
N ALA A 328 19.33 -13.88 -1.12
CA ALA A 328 18.20 -14.79 -1.22
C ALA A 328 17.28 -14.35 -2.36
N LEU A 329 16.95 -13.07 -2.43
CA LEU A 329 16.17 -12.51 -3.53
C LEU A 329 16.86 -12.79 -4.89
N HIS A 330 18.15 -12.46 -5.03
CA HIS A 330 18.89 -12.71 -6.26
C HIS A 330 18.90 -14.21 -6.64
N ARG A 331 19.12 -15.11 -5.66
CA ARG A 331 19.08 -16.57 -5.87
C ARG A 331 17.70 -17.07 -6.33
N ILE A 332 16.62 -16.54 -5.79
CA ILE A 332 15.24 -16.93 -6.16
C ILE A 332 14.93 -16.43 -7.57
N MET A 333 15.21 -15.16 -7.85
CA MET A 333 14.93 -14.54 -9.15
C MET A 333 15.73 -15.17 -10.30
N THR A 334 16.98 -15.59 -10.05
CA THR A 334 17.80 -16.26 -11.07
C THR A 334 17.42 -17.72 -11.35
N ARG A 335 16.69 -18.39 -10.44
CA ARG A 335 16.30 -19.81 -10.59
C ARG A 335 14.92 -20.04 -11.22
N GLY A 336 14.16 -18.97 -11.48
CA GLY A 336 12.82 -19.09 -12.05
C GLY A 336 11.82 -18.02 -11.60
N GLY A 337 12.21 -17.08 -10.74
CA GLY A 337 11.33 -16.00 -10.29
C GLY A 337 10.41 -16.41 -9.15
N MET A 338 9.36 -15.63 -8.93
CA MET A 338 8.37 -15.86 -7.88
C MET A 338 6.94 -15.85 -8.43
N GLU A 339 6.18 -16.88 -8.10
CA GLU A 339 4.75 -16.96 -8.39
C GLU A 339 3.95 -16.36 -7.23
N LEU A 340 3.74 -15.05 -7.31
CA LEU A 340 2.91 -14.32 -6.34
C LEU A 340 1.43 -14.53 -6.67
N ASP A 341 0.59 -14.53 -5.63
CA ASP A 341 -0.85 -14.69 -5.81
C ASP A 341 -1.42 -13.50 -6.60
N ILE A 342 -2.27 -13.78 -7.58
CA ILE A 342 -2.82 -12.77 -8.50
C ILE A 342 -3.98 -12.03 -7.85
N ILE A 343 -4.00 -10.71 -7.98
CA ILE A 343 -5.10 -9.83 -7.57
C ILE A 343 -5.74 -9.27 -8.83
N ALA A 344 -6.94 -9.75 -9.16
CA ALA A 344 -7.73 -9.23 -10.27
C ALA A 344 -8.60 -8.05 -9.80
N ASN A 345 -8.28 -6.85 -10.27
CA ASN A 345 -8.99 -5.62 -9.95
C ASN A 345 -9.89 -5.19 -11.13
N PRO A 346 -11.19 -5.51 -11.11
CA PRO A 346 -12.13 -4.97 -12.09
C PRO A 346 -12.34 -3.47 -11.86
N LYS A 347 -12.22 -2.66 -12.92
CA LYS A 347 -12.42 -1.20 -12.90
C LYS A 347 -13.20 -0.74 -14.13
N VAL A 348 -13.69 0.49 -14.08
CA VAL A 348 -14.24 1.20 -15.24
C VAL A 348 -13.23 2.26 -15.67
N SER A 349 -12.83 2.24 -16.93
CA SER A 349 -11.91 3.20 -17.54
C SER A 349 -12.56 3.81 -18.77
N ASP A 350 -12.78 5.12 -18.77
CA ASP A 350 -13.44 5.86 -19.86
C ASP A 350 -14.75 5.18 -20.34
N GLY A 351 -15.57 4.74 -19.39
CA GLY A 351 -16.85 4.07 -19.65
C GLY A 351 -16.76 2.61 -20.12
N ARG A 352 -15.56 2.02 -20.17
CA ARG A 352 -15.34 0.60 -20.50
C ARG A 352 -14.95 -0.21 -19.27
N ASP A 353 -15.50 -1.42 -19.16
CA ASP A 353 -15.09 -2.37 -18.14
C ASP A 353 -13.71 -2.96 -18.47
N VAL A 354 -12.78 -2.85 -17.54
CA VAL A 354 -11.40 -3.33 -17.66
C VAL A 354 -10.99 -4.17 -16.46
N ILE A 355 -10.00 -5.03 -16.65
CA ILE A 355 -9.35 -5.82 -15.61
C ILE A 355 -7.88 -5.39 -15.50
N GLN A 356 -7.41 -5.26 -14.26
CA GLN A 356 -6.01 -5.05 -13.91
C GLN A 356 -5.54 -6.27 -13.10
N LEU A 357 -4.40 -6.85 -13.46
CA LEU A 357 -3.79 -7.97 -12.77
C LEU A 357 -2.59 -7.46 -11.99
N GLU A 358 -2.70 -7.48 -10.68
CA GLU A 358 -1.67 -6.98 -9.77
C GLU A 358 -1.16 -8.10 -8.86
N THR A 359 -0.03 -7.87 -8.21
CA THR A 359 0.48 -8.74 -7.15
C THR A 359 0.89 -7.92 -5.93
N ALA A 360 0.91 -8.55 -4.76
CA ALA A 360 1.32 -7.91 -3.51
C ALA A 360 2.74 -8.35 -3.11
N ALA A 361 3.61 -7.40 -2.77
CA ALA A 361 4.98 -7.65 -2.33
C ALA A 361 5.05 -8.64 -1.17
N GLY A 362 4.17 -8.51 -0.18
CA GLY A 362 4.14 -9.41 0.98
C GLY A 362 3.80 -10.86 0.65
N ALA A 363 3.17 -11.14 -0.49
CA ALA A 363 2.88 -12.52 -0.92
C ALA A 363 4.16 -13.32 -1.24
N ALA A 364 5.30 -12.65 -1.37
CA ALA A 364 6.59 -13.29 -1.61
C ALA A 364 7.12 -14.09 -0.42
N ILE A 365 6.63 -13.84 0.80
CA ILE A 365 7.11 -14.49 2.03
C ILE A 365 7.17 -16.03 1.94
N LYS A 366 6.24 -16.64 1.18
CA LYS A 366 6.15 -18.10 0.96
C LYS A 366 7.30 -18.70 0.13
N HIS A 367 8.06 -17.86 -0.58
CA HIS A 367 9.17 -18.24 -1.47
C HIS A 367 10.54 -18.17 -0.80
N PHE A 368 10.62 -17.60 0.40
CA PHE A 368 11.85 -17.51 1.18
C PHE A 368 11.96 -18.68 2.18
N GLY A 369 13.17 -19.18 2.39
CA GLY A 369 13.39 -20.39 3.20
C GLY A 369 13.32 -20.11 4.68
N ASN A 370 14.09 -19.11 5.14
CA ASN A 370 14.05 -18.63 6.52
C ASN A 370 13.22 -17.34 6.58
N SER A 371 11.90 -17.47 6.73
CA SER A 371 10.99 -16.31 6.80
C SER A 371 10.06 -16.38 8.00
N HIS A 372 9.83 -15.22 8.62
CA HIS A 372 8.94 -15.06 9.75
C HIS A 372 8.37 -13.63 9.82
N ALA A 373 7.46 -13.39 10.75
CA ALA A 373 6.89 -12.08 11.00
C ALA A 373 7.36 -11.53 12.34
N ILE A 374 7.31 -10.20 12.49
CA ILE A 374 7.53 -9.52 13.77
C ILE A 374 6.28 -8.70 14.09
N ASN A 375 5.66 -8.92 15.25
CA ASN A 375 4.53 -8.12 15.71
C ASN A 375 5.05 -6.81 16.33
N VAL A 376 5.00 -5.74 15.53
CA VAL A 376 5.50 -4.41 15.88
C VAL A 376 4.42 -3.52 16.49
N PRO A 377 4.80 -2.53 17.34
CA PRO A 377 3.87 -1.53 17.81
C PRO A 377 3.30 -0.71 16.66
N ARG A 378 2.06 -0.22 16.83
CA ARG A 378 1.36 0.57 15.81
C ARG A 378 2.06 1.88 15.45
N SER A 379 2.98 2.37 16.29
CA SER A 379 3.85 3.51 15.97
C SER A 379 4.63 3.33 14.67
N ARG A 380 4.91 2.08 14.26
CA ARG A 380 5.56 1.74 12.98
C ARG A 380 4.61 1.67 11.77
N PHE A 381 3.31 1.78 12.03
CA PHE A 381 2.25 1.77 11.02
C PHE A 381 1.39 3.03 11.12
N LEU A 382 1.89 4.09 10.50
CA LEU A 382 1.25 5.40 10.45
C LEU A 382 1.02 5.83 8.98
N PRO A 383 0.15 5.12 8.24
CA PRO A 383 -0.17 5.49 6.86
C PRO A 383 -1.12 6.69 6.81
N VAL A 384 -0.93 7.55 5.82
CA VAL A 384 -1.88 8.64 5.52
C VAL A 384 -2.64 8.29 4.25
N LYS A 385 -3.88 7.80 4.36
CA LYS A 385 -4.71 7.38 3.21
C LYS A 385 -5.77 8.39 2.83
N ASN A 386 -6.24 9.19 3.77
CA ASN A 386 -7.27 10.21 3.58
C ASN A 386 -6.98 11.47 4.42
N CYS A 387 -7.83 12.49 4.30
CA CYS A 387 -7.65 13.76 5.01
C CYS A 387 -7.90 13.67 6.53
N SER A 388 -8.59 12.65 7.03
CA SER A 388 -8.70 12.39 8.47
C SER A 388 -7.33 11.97 9.04
N ASP A 389 -6.61 11.11 8.33
CA ASP A 389 -5.24 10.74 8.68
C ASP A 389 -4.31 11.96 8.58
N LEU A 390 -4.48 12.79 7.55
CA LEU A 390 -3.69 14.00 7.37
C LEU A 390 -3.91 15.01 8.52
N LEU A 391 -5.16 15.19 8.97
CA LEU A 391 -5.48 16.05 10.10
C LEU A 391 -4.76 15.58 11.37
N LEU A 392 -4.77 14.26 11.61
CA LEU A 392 -4.07 13.63 12.72
C LEU A 392 -2.57 14.00 12.71
N ILE A 393 -1.90 13.80 11.58
CA ILE A 393 -0.46 14.07 11.44
C ILE A 393 -0.13 15.56 11.54
N LYS A 394 -0.95 16.42 10.94
CA LYS A 394 -0.74 17.87 10.95
C LYS A 394 -0.92 18.48 12.33
N SER A 395 -1.71 17.86 13.20
CA SER A 395 -2.01 18.37 14.54
C SER A 395 -0.81 18.37 15.49
N ASP A 396 -1.02 18.95 16.66
CA ASP A 396 -0.11 18.97 17.81
C ASP A 396 0.06 17.60 18.50
N LEU A 397 -0.65 16.56 18.06
CA LEU A 397 -0.43 15.18 18.53
C LEU A 397 0.94 14.62 18.13
N TYR A 398 1.54 15.17 17.08
CA TYR A 398 2.85 14.74 16.61
C TYR A 398 3.80 15.91 16.55
N THR A 399 5.07 15.63 16.83
CA THR A 399 6.19 16.54 16.60
C THR A 399 7.17 15.90 15.62
N VAL A 400 7.86 16.71 14.83
CA VAL A 400 8.91 16.21 13.92
C VAL A 400 10.26 16.30 14.63
N ARG A 401 10.95 15.18 14.81
CA ARG A 401 12.36 15.15 15.22
C ARG A 401 13.17 14.34 14.22
N HIS A 402 14.17 14.97 13.60
CA HIS A 402 15.04 14.33 12.59
C HIS A 402 14.27 13.63 11.45
N GLY A 403 13.13 14.21 11.04
CA GLY A 403 12.25 13.64 10.01
C GLY A 403 11.30 12.54 10.51
N GLN A 404 11.41 12.09 11.76
CA GLN A 404 10.48 11.14 12.38
C GLN A 404 9.33 11.88 13.04
N LEU A 405 8.12 11.30 12.95
CA LEU A 405 6.98 11.76 13.72
C LEU A 405 6.95 11.04 15.06
N LEU A 406 7.03 11.82 16.13
CA LEU A 406 6.93 11.33 17.49
C LEU A 406 5.61 11.83 18.08
N VAL A 407 4.91 10.94 18.77
CA VAL A 407 3.72 11.32 19.56
C VAL A 407 4.18 12.29 20.65
N ASP A 408 3.43 13.36 20.86
CA ASP A 408 3.78 14.37 21.85
C ASP A 408 3.72 13.81 23.29
N ASP A 409 4.71 14.16 24.13
CA ASP A 409 4.81 13.71 25.51
C ASP A 409 3.64 14.19 26.38
N ALA A 410 2.96 15.27 25.99
CA ALA A 410 1.76 15.77 26.68
C ALA A 410 0.54 14.87 26.49
N ARG A 411 0.58 13.92 25.54
CA ARG A 411 -0.53 13.00 25.31
C ARG A 411 -0.62 11.98 26.45
N MET A 412 -1.63 12.13 27.30
CA MET A 412 -1.84 11.25 28.46
C MET A 412 -2.13 9.78 28.10
N PHE A 413 -2.71 9.51 26.93
CA PHE A 413 -3.10 8.17 26.49
C PHE A 413 -2.38 7.79 25.21
N GLY A 414 -1.69 6.64 25.18
CA GLY A 414 -0.94 6.15 24.01
C GLY A 414 -1.79 5.80 22.77
N SER A 415 -3.12 5.85 22.86
CA SER A 415 -4.01 5.64 21.72
C SER A 415 -4.22 6.92 20.91
N THR A 416 -4.08 6.81 19.60
CA THR A 416 -4.43 7.86 18.64
C THR A 416 -5.95 8.08 18.60
N PRO A 417 -6.43 9.35 18.56
CA PRO A 417 -7.85 9.62 18.43
C PRO A 417 -8.44 9.11 17.12
N VAL A 418 -9.74 8.82 17.15
CA VAL A 418 -10.50 8.43 15.96
C VAL A 418 -11.08 9.67 15.30
N ILE A 419 -10.58 10.00 14.11
CA ILE A 419 -11.07 11.12 13.30
C ILE A 419 -11.83 10.57 12.09
N LYS A 420 -13.03 11.08 11.87
CA LYS A 420 -13.88 10.78 10.71
C LYS A 420 -14.35 12.09 10.09
N LEU A 421 -13.72 12.46 8.98
CA LEU A 421 -14.19 13.52 8.11
C LEU A 421 -14.94 12.91 6.93
N ASP A 422 -16.06 13.51 6.54
CA ASP A 422 -16.86 13.04 5.40
C ASP A 422 -16.30 13.48 4.04
N ASP A 423 -17.08 13.27 2.98
CA ASP A 423 -16.66 13.55 1.61
C ASP A 423 -16.38 15.04 1.33
N HIS A 424 -16.89 15.97 2.15
CA HIS A 424 -16.60 17.40 2.01
C HIS A 424 -15.13 17.75 2.29
N PHE A 425 -14.41 16.87 2.98
CA PHE A 425 -12.99 17.01 3.31
C PHE A 425 -12.10 16.10 2.46
N LYS A 426 -12.67 15.35 1.51
CA LYS A 426 -11.96 14.29 0.78
C LYS A 426 -10.80 14.81 -0.04
N MET A 427 -10.96 15.97 -0.69
CA MET A 427 -9.91 16.58 -1.51
C MET A 427 -9.07 17.54 -0.67
N ILE A 428 -7.75 17.58 -0.93
CA ILE A 428 -6.83 18.48 -0.23
C ILE A 428 -7.25 19.96 -0.30
N PRO A 429 -7.66 20.52 -1.45
CA PRO A 429 -8.07 21.93 -1.51
C PRO A 429 -9.25 22.23 -0.59
N ASP A 430 -10.26 21.35 -0.58
CA ASP A 430 -11.45 21.50 0.28
C ASP A 430 -11.07 21.36 1.75
N PHE A 431 -10.23 20.38 2.09
CA PHE A 431 -9.70 20.20 3.44
C PHE A 431 -8.96 21.47 3.92
N GLN A 432 -8.07 22.04 3.10
CA GLN A 432 -7.32 23.24 3.44
C GLN A 432 -8.21 24.47 3.58
N GLN A 433 -9.22 24.64 2.71
CA GLN A 433 -10.17 25.74 2.79
C GLN A 433 -11.06 25.66 4.05
N ARG A 434 -11.35 24.45 4.52
CA ARG A 434 -12.22 24.20 5.67
C ARG A 434 -11.51 24.37 7.01
N PHE A 435 -10.18 24.30 7.06
CA PHE A 435 -9.40 24.53 8.28
C PHE A 435 -8.53 25.78 8.12
N LYS A 436 -8.95 26.93 8.69
CA LYS A 436 -8.11 28.14 8.68
C LYS A 436 -6.75 27.92 9.37
N SER A 437 -6.74 27.12 10.43
CA SER A 437 -5.56 26.49 11.01
C SER A 437 -5.92 25.07 11.45
N ILE A 438 -4.90 24.25 11.68
CA ILE A 438 -5.11 22.91 12.23
C ILE A 438 -5.52 23.05 13.71
N PRO A 439 -6.62 22.43 14.16
CA PRO A 439 -7.06 22.49 15.54
C PRO A 439 -6.09 21.76 16.48
N HIS A 440 -6.11 22.16 17.76
CA HIS A 440 -5.44 21.44 18.84
C HIS A 440 -6.21 20.17 19.18
N LEU A 441 -5.54 19.02 19.07
CA LEU A 441 -6.12 17.68 19.22
C LEU A 441 -5.47 16.86 20.34
N ALA A 442 -4.54 17.44 21.11
CA ALA A 442 -3.79 16.75 22.16
C ALA A 442 -4.66 15.99 23.18
N GLU A 443 -5.87 16.49 23.47
CA GLU A 443 -6.85 15.90 24.40
C GLU A 443 -8.08 15.31 23.69
N LEU A 444 -8.03 15.12 22.36
CA LEU A 444 -9.13 14.52 21.59
C LEU A 444 -9.16 13.00 21.78
N ASP A 445 -10.37 12.42 21.83
CA ASP A 445 -10.59 10.98 21.73
C ASP A 445 -11.29 10.62 20.42
N HIS A 446 -12.30 11.39 20.05
CA HIS A 446 -13.14 11.12 18.88
C HIS A 446 -13.60 12.41 18.22
N LEU A 447 -13.40 12.52 16.90
CA LEU A 447 -13.97 13.56 16.06
C LEU A 447 -14.78 12.92 14.93
N THR A 448 -16.06 13.26 14.82
CA THR A 448 -16.86 13.02 13.61
C THR A 448 -17.34 14.36 13.07
N CYS A 449 -17.02 14.65 11.81
CA CYS A 449 -17.43 15.86 11.12
C CYS A 449 -18.16 15.50 9.83
N THR A 450 -19.40 15.97 9.68
CA THR A 450 -20.26 15.67 8.53
C THR A 450 -20.95 16.93 8.03
N GLY A 451 -21.00 17.09 6.71
CA GLY A 451 -21.60 18.23 6.02
C GLY A 451 -20.65 19.41 5.81
N ASP A 452 -21.23 20.54 5.43
CA ASP A 452 -20.51 21.76 5.09
C ASP A 452 -20.01 22.50 6.35
N VAL A 453 -18.91 22.02 6.92
CA VAL A 453 -18.30 22.54 8.15
C VAL A 453 -16.98 23.26 7.86
N HIS A 454 -16.76 24.39 8.52
CA HIS A 454 -15.54 25.18 8.48
C HIS A 454 -15.04 25.47 9.91
N PHE A 455 -13.74 25.34 10.12
CA PHE A 455 -13.07 25.60 11.39
C PHE A 455 -12.23 26.88 11.29
N GLY A 456 -12.42 27.76 12.29
CA GLY A 456 -11.63 28.96 12.50
C GLY A 456 -10.18 28.68 12.92
N ARG A 457 -9.47 29.74 13.26
CA ARG A 457 -8.11 29.68 13.81
C ARG A 457 -8.13 29.25 15.28
N ASP A 458 -7.06 28.60 15.74
CA ASP A 458 -6.82 28.27 17.15
C ASP A 458 -7.98 27.51 17.85
N VAL A 459 -8.70 26.68 17.08
CA VAL A 459 -9.77 25.83 17.63
C VAL A 459 -9.16 24.69 18.43
N THR A 460 -9.74 24.35 19.58
CA THR A 460 -9.32 23.22 20.42
C THR A 460 -10.44 22.19 20.54
N LEU A 461 -10.14 20.92 20.27
CA LEU A 461 -11.09 19.81 20.34
C LEU A 461 -10.68 18.80 21.41
N LYS A 462 -11.58 18.49 22.34
CA LYS A 462 -11.32 17.64 23.51
C LYS A 462 -12.38 16.55 23.71
N GLY A 463 -11.95 15.37 24.13
CA GLY A 463 -12.83 14.23 24.37
C GLY A 463 -13.58 13.80 23.10
N THR A 464 -14.91 13.69 23.17
CA THR A 464 -15.75 13.34 22.00
C THR A 464 -16.43 14.57 21.40
N VAL A 465 -16.05 14.93 20.17
CA VAL A 465 -16.65 16.03 19.41
C VAL A 465 -17.34 15.50 18.16
N ILE A 466 -18.61 15.86 17.98
CA ILE A 466 -19.41 15.51 16.80
C ILE A 466 -19.97 16.79 16.20
N VAL A 467 -19.64 17.08 14.94
CA VAL A 467 -20.15 18.25 14.22
C VAL A 467 -20.93 17.79 12.99
N VAL A 468 -22.22 18.15 12.92
CA VAL A 468 -23.13 17.71 11.86
C VAL A 468 -23.89 18.90 11.29
N ALA A 469 -23.51 19.31 10.07
CA ALA A 469 -24.30 20.18 9.22
C ALA A 469 -25.17 19.31 8.30
N ASN A 470 -26.50 19.44 8.38
CA ASN A 470 -27.39 18.70 7.49
C ASN A 470 -27.40 19.32 6.09
N ASP A 471 -28.00 18.62 5.12
CA ASP A 471 -28.10 19.10 3.74
C ASP A 471 -28.67 20.53 3.65
N GLY A 472 -27.93 21.41 2.95
CA GLY A 472 -28.27 22.82 2.81
C GLY A 472 -27.90 23.71 4.00
N GLN A 473 -27.35 23.15 5.08
CA GLN A 473 -26.83 23.89 6.22
C GLN A 473 -25.31 24.04 6.14
N ARG A 474 -24.78 25.10 6.74
CA ARG A 474 -23.35 25.34 6.90
C ARG A 474 -23.03 25.64 8.35
N ILE A 475 -21.92 25.13 8.87
CA ILE A 475 -21.46 25.46 10.23
C ILE A 475 -20.05 26.06 10.15
N HIS A 476 -19.92 27.30 10.62
CA HIS A 476 -18.63 27.92 10.91
C HIS A 476 -18.35 27.85 12.41
N ILE A 477 -17.31 27.10 12.78
CA ILE A 477 -16.76 27.10 14.13
C ILE A 477 -15.85 28.34 14.27
N PRO A 478 -16.15 29.28 15.20
CA PRO A 478 -15.40 30.53 15.34
C PRO A 478 -13.93 30.34 15.74
N ASP A 479 -13.10 31.34 15.45
CA ASP A 479 -11.71 31.41 15.92
C ASP A 479 -11.65 31.29 17.47
N GLY A 480 -10.69 30.52 18.00
CA GLY A 480 -10.46 30.31 19.43
C GLY A 480 -11.48 29.39 20.14
N SER A 481 -12.41 28.77 19.40
CA SER A 481 -13.44 27.93 20.01
C SER A 481 -12.85 26.68 20.68
N VAL A 482 -13.35 26.36 21.87
CA VAL A 482 -13.02 25.11 22.57
C VAL A 482 -14.26 24.22 22.61
N LEU A 483 -14.19 23.06 21.95
CA LEU A 483 -15.26 22.07 21.94
C LEU A 483 -14.83 20.84 22.74
N GLU A 484 -15.48 20.60 23.86
CA GLU A 484 -15.19 19.48 24.76
C GLU A 484 -16.46 18.65 25.03
N ASN A 485 -16.45 17.38 24.62
CA ASN A 485 -17.57 16.46 24.85
C ASN A 485 -18.92 17.01 24.35
N ARG A 486 -18.93 17.57 23.13
CA ARG A 486 -20.10 18.24 22.53
C ARG A 486 -20.51 17.64 21.19
N LEU A 487 -21.82 17.62 20.98
CA LEU A 487 -22.44 17.53 19.66
C LEU A 487 -22.86 18.94 19.22
N VAL A 488 -22.36 19.39 18.07
CA VAL A 488 -22.72 20.64 17.42
C VAL A 488 -23.50 20.32 16.15
N SER A 489 -24.74 20.80 16.05
CA SER A 489 -25.55 20.65 14.85
C SER A 489 -26.42 21.88 14.63
N GLY A 490 -26.68 22.21 13.38
CA GLY A 490 -27.47 23.38 12.99
C GLY A 490 -26.89 24.10 11.79
N ASN A 491 -27.19 25.39 11.69
CA ASN A 491 -26.73 26.28 10.62
C ASN A 491 -26.18 27.56 11.26
N VAL A 492 -24.88 27.82 11.10
CA VAL A 492 -24.17 28.98 11.62
C VAL A 492 -23.25 29.51 10.54
N THR A 493 -23.60 30.66 9.97
CA THR A 493 -22.78 31.34 8.96
C THR A 493 -22.11 32.55 9.58
N MET A 494 -20.79 32.66 9.41
CA MET A 494 -20.03 33.84 9.79
C MET A 494 -19.77 34.68 8.54
N ILE A 495 -20.08 35.97 8.61
CA ILE A 495 -19.82 36.95 7.55
C ILE A 495 -18.88 37.99 8.15
N ASP A 496 -17.72 38.22 7.50
CA ASP A 496 -16.82 39.30 7.87
C ASP A 496 -17.55 40.64 7.59
N LEU A 497 -17.72 41.47 8.62
CA LEU A 497 -18.42 42.75 8.54
C LEU A 497 -17.52 43.88 8.07
#